data_AF-A0A450Y5L9-F1
#
_entry.id   AF-A0A450Y5L9-F1
#
_cell.length_a   1.000
_cell.length_b   1.000
_cell.length_c   1.000
_cell.angle_alpha   90.00
_cell.angle_beta   90.00
_cell.angle_gamma   90.00
#
_symmetry.space_group_name_H-M   'P 1'
#
loop_
_entity.id
_entity.type
_entity.pdbx_description
1 polymer ?
#
loop_
_entity_poly.entity_id
_entity_poly.type
_entity_poly.pdbx_seq_one_letter_code
_entity_poly.pdbx_strand_id
1 'polypeptide(L)'
;LGFLAATQATSDDPERDAEPGKIAHEIRRGEMAALDEVPFSQYYGSVDATPLFIVLAGAYYDRTGDRAFLKQIWPNIGRAMDWIDRYGDQDGDGFVEYLCRSPHGLRQQGWKDSDDSIFHQDGQLAEAPIALCEVQGYVYDAKRRAAGLARLFGGEEKAEEWERQADELKARFDKAFWCEDIGTYAIALDKDKRPCRVRSSNAGHTLFSGIAATE
;
A
#
# COMPACT_ATOMS: atom_id res chain seq x y z
N LEU A 1 -6.21 -7.88 -12.55
CA LEU A 1 -5.97 -8.97 -11.58
C LEU A 1 -5.03 -10.05 -12.12
N GLY A 2 -5.40 -10.85 -13.14
CA GLY A 2 -4.56 -11.98 -13.58
C GLY A 2 -3.14 -11.61 -14.01
N PHE A 3 -2.99 -10.51 -14.77
CA PHE A 3 -1.69 -9.98 -15.17
C PHE A 3 -0.82 -9.59 -13.95
N LEU A 4 -1.36 -8.79 -13.03
CA LEU A 4 -0.65 -8.36 -11.80
C LEU A 4 -0.24 -9.55 -10.93
N ALA A 5 -1.09 -10.57 -10.82
CA ALA A 5 -0.76 -11.80 -10.11
C ALA A 5 0.38 -12.59 -10.78
N ALA A 6 0.39 -12.65 -12.11
CA ALA A 6 1.44 -13.32 -12.88
C ALA A 6 2.79 -12.59 -12.84
N THR A 7 2.78 -11.28 -12.60
CA THR A 7 3.98 -10.43 -12.51
C THR A 7 4.25 -9.93 -11.09
N GLN A 8 3.72 -10.59 -10.06
CA GLN A 8 3.99 -10.24 -8.67
C GLN A 8 5.44 -10.60 -8.33
N ALA A 9 6.14 -9.73 -7.61
CA ALA A 9 7.52 -9.97 -7.20
C ALA A 9 7.63 -11.24 -6.33
N THR A 10 8.64 -12.06 -6.63
CA THR A 10 8.92 -13.32 -5.93
C THR A 10 10.23 -13.29 -5.14
N SER A 11 11.06 -12.28 -5.34
CA SER A 11 12.37 -12.12 -4.71
C SER A 11 12.58 -10.68 -4.29
N ASP A 12 13.51 -10.50 -3.36
CA ASP A 12 14.02 -9.19 -2.98
C ASP A 12 15.07 -8.75 -4.02
N ASP A 13 14.85 -7.58 -4.63
CA ASP A 13 15.74 -6.93 -5.59
C ASP A 13 15.70 -5.40 -5.39
N PRO A 14 16.71 -4.82 -4.70
CA PRO A 14 16.77 -3.38 -4.45
C PRO A 14 16.78 -2.52 -5.71
N GLU A 15 17.41 -2.97 -6.80
CA GLU A 15 17.55 -2.19 -8.04
C GLU A 15 16.19 -1.91 -8.69
N ARG A 16 15.21 -2.78 -8.43
CA ARG A 16 13.84 -2.69 -8.94
C ARG A 16 12.82 -2.30 -7.88
N ASP A 17 13.27 -1.95 -6.67
CA ASP A 17 12.42 -1.74 -5.48
C ASP A 17 11.50 -2.94 -5.19
N ALA A 18 11.94 -4.15 -5.54
CA ALA A 18 11.14 -5.36 -5.45
C ALA A 18 11.33 -6.05 -4.11
N GLU A 19 10.22 -6.50 -3.53
CA GLU A 19 10.19 -7.36 -2.36
C GLU A 19 9.17 -8.47 -2.60
N PRO A 20 9.35 -9.67 -2.02
CA PRO A 20 8.40 -10.76 -2.18
C PRO A 20 6.97 -10.33 -1.82
N GLY A 21 6.06 -10.45 -2.79
CA GLY A 21 4.65 -10.07 -2.62
C GLY A 21 4.27 -8.71 -3.20
N LYS A 22 5.23 -7.84 -3.54
CA LYS A 22 4.90 -6.55 -4.19
C LYS A 22 4.27 -6.73 -5.55
N ILE A 23 3.36 -5.82 -5.86
CA ILE A 23 2.73 -5.68 -7.17
C ILE A 23 3.47 -4.59 -7.96
N ALA A 24 3.71 -4.83 -9.25
CA ALA A 24 4.48 -3.92 -10.09
C ALA A 24 3.80 -2.53 -10.17
N HIS A 25 4.62 -1.48 -10.03
CA HIS A 25 4.25 -0.09 -10.29
C HIS A 25 4.17 0.16 -11.80
N GLU A 26 5.23 -0.23 -12.51
CA GLU A 26 5.34 -0.02 -13.95
C GLU A 26 6.05 -1.20 -14.63
N ILE A 27 5.57 -1.59 -15.80
CA ILE A 27 6.19 -2.60 -16.65
C ILE A 27 6.30 -2.03 -18.06
N ARG A 28 7.53 -1.73 -18.50
CA ARG A 28 7.81 -1.25 -19.86
C ARG A 28 8.38 -2.37 -20.71
N ARG A 29 7.89 -2.47 -21.95
CA ARG A 29 8.41 -3.37 -22.99
C ARG A 29 9.03 -2.52 -24.10
N GLY A 30 10.30 -2.17 -23.96
CA GLY A 30 11.09 -1.43 -24.96
C GLY A 30 12.55 -1.87 -24.95
N GLU A 31 13.32 -1.52 -25.97
CA GLU A 31 14.71 -1.98 -26.14
C GLU A 31 15.60 -1.63 -24.93
N MET A 32 15.51 -0.39 -24.42
CA MET A 32 16.25 0.02 -23.21
C MET A 32 15.85 -0.78 -21.96
N ALA A 33 14.60 -1.21 -21.85
CA ALA A 33 14.14 -2.05 -20.75
C ALA A 33 14.58 -3.52 -20.95
N ALA A 34 14.65 -3.99 -22.20
CA ALA A 34 15.14 -5.32 -22.55
C ALA A 34 16.66 -5.46 -22.39
N LEU A 35 17.39 -4.34 -22.43
CA LEU A 35 18.84 -4.25 -22.23
C LEU A 35 19.22 -3.85 -20.79
N ASP A 36 18.26 -3.75 -19.86
CA ASP A 36 18.43 -3.28 -18.47
C ASP A 36 19.12 -1.90 -18.35
N GLU A 37 19.02 -1.04 -19.37
CA GLU A 37 19.53 0.34 -19.34
C GLU A 37 18.65 1.26 -18.47
N VAL A 38 17.40 0.87 -18.20
CA VAL A 38 16.50 1.50 -17.25
C VAL A 38 15.79 0.43 -16.40
N PRO A 39 15.56 0.65 -15.09
CA PRO A 39 14.98 -0.36 -14.19
C PRO A 39 13.50 -0.68 -14.49
N PHE A 40 12.88 0.02 -15.43
CA PHE A 40 11.44 -0.06 -15.74
C PHE A 40 11.02 -1.30 -16.54
N SER A 41 11.90 -2.29 -16.75
CA SER A 41 11.47 -3.57 -17.33
C SER A 41 10.42 -4.24 -16.47
N GLN A 42 10.62 -4.22 -15.14
CA GLN A 42 9.63 -4.50 -14.09
C GLN A 42 10.01 -3.71 -12.83
N TYR A 43 9.38 -2.55 -12.63
CA TYR A 43 9.66 -1.69 -11.49
C TYR A 43 8.56 -1.80 -10.43
N TYR A 44 8.96 -1.91 -9.16
CA TYR A 44 8.07 -2.17 -8.01
C TYR A 44 8.11 -1.03 -6.98
N GLY A 45 8.61 0.16 -7.35
CA GLY A 45 8.64 1.35 -6.48
C GLY A 45 7.28 2.01 -6.29
N SER A 46 6.31 1.23 -5.79
CA SER A 46 5.01 1.68 -5.34
C SER A 46 4.70 1.05 -3.99
N VAL A 47 4.10 1.84 -3.11
CA VAL A 47 3.61 1.39 -1.80
C VAL A 47 2.12 1.07 -1.81
N ASP A 48 1.37 1.65 -2.75
CA ASP A 48 -0.09 1.54 -2.85
C ASP A 48 -0.58 0.40 -3.74
N ALA A 49 0.19 -0.02 -4.75
CA ALA A 49 -0.22 -1.05 -5.70
C ALA A 49 -0.53 -2.39 -5.04
N THR A 50 0.26 -2.79 -4.04
CA THR A 50 0.11 -4.06 -3.33
C THR A 50 -1.19 -4.13 -2.52
N PRO A 51 -1.52 -3.19 -1.61
CA PRO A 51 -2.82 -3.18 -0.94
C PRO A 51 -3.99 -2.98 -1.94
N LEU A 52 -3.83 -2.12 -2.96
CA LEU A 52 -4.88 -1.90 -3.97
C LEU A 52 -5.17 -3.15 -4.82
N PHE A 53 -4.19 -4.03 -5.05
CA PHE A 53 -4.42 -5.31 -5.71
C PHE A 53 -5.38 -6.21 -4.91
N ILE A 54 -5.26 -6.19 -3.57
CA ILE A 54 -6.14 -6.95 -2.66
C ILE A 54 -7.53 -6.33 -2.65
N VAL A 55 -7.60 -4.98 -2.56
CA VAL A 55 -8.86 -4.24 -2.65
C VAL A 55 -9.60 -4.58 -3.94
N LEU A 56 -8.89 -4.57 -5.08
CA LEU A 56 -9.45 -4.93 -6.38
C LEU A 56 -9.93 -6.39 -6.42
N ALA A 57 -9.22 -7.32 -5.78
CA ALA A 57 -9.64 -8.72 -5.71
C ALA A 57 -10.97 -8.87 -4.94
N GLY A 58 -11.11 -8.17 -3.81
CA GLY A 58 -12.37 -8.13 -3.06
C GLY A 58 -13.51 -7.51 -3.88
N ALA A 59 -13.29 -6.32 -4.44
CA ALA A 59 -14.30 -5.63 -5.25
C ALA A 59 -14.72 -6.42 -6.49
N TYR A 60 -13.77 -7.12 -7.12
CA TYR A 60 -14.05 -8.03 -8.23
C TYR A 60 -14.99 -9.18 -7.81
N TYR A 61 -14.74 -9.79 -6.65
CA TYR A 61 -15.60 -10.85 -6.13
C TYR A 61 -16.98 -10.34 -5.76
N ASP A 62 -17.08 -9.21 -5.05
CA ASP A 62 -18.36 -8.58 -4.70
C ASP A 62 -19.22 -8.35 -5.96
N ARG A 63 -18.56 -7.97 -7.07
CA ARG A 63 -19.24 -7.68 -8.34
C ARG A 63 -19.63 -8.92 -9.14
N THR A 64 -18.84 -9.99 -9.10
CA THR A 64 -18.94 -11.11 -10.06
C THR A 64 -19.26 -12.46 -9.43
N GLY A 65 -18.92 -12.67 -8.15
CA GLY A 65 -18.99 -13.97 -7.49
C GLY A 65 -18.02 -15.03 -8.05
N ASP A 66 -17.03 -14.66 -8.89
CA ASP A 66 -16.12 -15.61 -9.53
C ASP A 66 -15.09 -16.18 -8.54
N ARG A 67 -15.57 -17.16 -7.78
CA ARG A 67 -14.78 -17.91 -6.80
C ARG A 67 -13.67 -18.73 -7.46
N ALA A 68 -13.88 -19.22 -8.68
CA ALA A 68 -12.92 -20.09 -9.36
C ALA A 68 -11.66 -19.30 -9.72
N PHE A 69 -11.83 -18.11 -10.30
CA PHE A 69 -10.71 -17.23 -10.59
C PHE A 69 -10.01 -16.75 -9.31
N LEU A 70 -10.75 -16.33 -8.28
CA LEU A 70 -10.12 -15.92 -7.02
C LEU A 70 -9.30 -17.04 -6.36
N LYS A 71 -9.76 -18.29 -6.45
CA LYS A 71 -8.98 -19.43 -5.94
C LYS A 71 -7.64 -19.57 -6.65
N GLN A 72 -7.54 -19.22 -7.93
CA GLN A 72 -6.28 -19.27 -8.68
C GLN A 72 -5.27 -18.23 -8.19
N ILE A 73 -5.73 -17.01 -7.88
CA ILE A 73 -4.87 -15.92 -7.41
C ILE A 73 -4.76 -15.83 -5.88
N TRP A 74 -5.43 -16.72 -5.14
CA TRP A 74 -5.39 -16.73 -3.67
C TRP A 74 -3.98 -16.78 -3.08
N PRO A 75 -3.03 -17.59 -3.61
CA PRO A 75 -1.64 -17.55 -3.13
C PRO A 75 -0.97 -16.18 -3.34
N ASN A 76 -1.34 -15.43 -4.39
CA ASN A 76 -0.82 -14.10 -4.63
C ASN A 76 -1.37 -13.07 -3.64
N ILE A 77 -2.65 -13.16 -3.31
CA ILE A 77 -3.29 -12.34 -2.27
C ILE A 77 -2.61 -12.61 -0.92
N GLY A 78 -2.35 -13.88 -0.59
CA GLY A 78 -1.60 -14.26 0.60
C GLY A 78 -0.21 -13.61 0.66
N ARG A 79 0.57 -13.68 -0.44
CA ARG A 79 1.89 -13.01 -0.50
C ARG A 79 1.80 -11.49 -0.41
N ALA A 80 0.75 -10.88 -0.95
CA ALA A 80 0.54 -9.43 -0.83
C ALA A 80 0.20 -9.03 0.62
N MET A 81 -0.61 -9.84 1.33
CA MET A 81 -0.84 -9.67 2.77
C MET A 81 0.43 -9.86 3.59
N ASP A 82 1.22 -10.90 3.28
CA ASP A 82 2.51 -11.13 3.94
C ASP A 82 3.49 -9.96 3.69
N TRP A 83 3.43 -9.32 2.52
CA TRP A 83 4.23 -8.13 2.23
C TRP A 83 3.85 -6.94 3.13
N ILE A 84 2.55 -6.66 3.26
CA ILE A 84 2.04 -5.59 4.13
C ILE A 84 2.61 -5.72 5.54
N ASP A 85 2.57 -6.93 6.10
CA ASP A 85 2.94 -7.15 7.51
C ASP A 85 4.46 -7.30 7.74
N ARG A 86 5.25 -7.65 6.71
CA ARG A 86 6.70 -7.94 6.87
C ARG A 86 7.63 -6.89 6.32
N TYR A 87 7.27 -6.32 5.18
CA TYR A 87 8.13 -5.40 4.43
C TYR A 87 7.52 -3.99 4.40
N GLY A 88 6.19 -3.90 4.39
CA GLY A 88 5.48 -2.63 4.42
C GLY A 88 5.67 -1.87 5.74
N ASP A 89 5.65 -2.57 6.87
CA ASP A 89 5.83 -2.01 8.22
C ASP A 89 7.29 -2.21 8.69
N GLN A 90 8.19 -1.35 8.23
CA GLN A 90 9.64 -1.53 8.41
C GLN A 90 10.10 -1.38 9.87
N ASP A 91 9.41 -0.55 10.66
CA ASP A 91 9.74 -0.29 12.06
C ASP A 91 8.77 -0.91 13.08
N GLY A 92 7.69 -1.56 12.60
CA GLY A 92 6.76 -2.31 13.43
C GLY A 92 5.75 -1.44 14.19
N ASP A 93 5.57 -0.18 13.79
CA ASP A 93 4.60 0.72 14.43
C ASP A 93 3.15 0.48 13.94
N GLY A 94 2.98 -0.34 12.90
CA GLY A 94 1.72 -0.71 12.30
C GLY A 94 1.34 0.10 11.06
N PHE A 95 2.18 1.03 10.60
CA PHE A 95 1.96 1.76 9.36
C PHE A 95 2.79 1.21 8.21
N VAL A 96 2.18 1.17 7.03
CA VAL A 96 2.91 0.82 5.81
C VAL A 96 3.65 2.06 5.28
N GLU A 97 4.93 1.89 5.02
CA GLU A 97 5.86 2.94 4.64
C GLU A 97 6.61 2.60 3.36
N TYR A 98 7.15 3.62 2.69
CA TYR A 98 8.14 3.42 1.64
C TYR A 98 9.46 4.07 1.97
N LEU A 99 10.50 3.41 1.49
CA LEU A 99 11.85 3.93 1.37
C LEU A 99 12.35 3.49 0.00
N CYS A 100 12.72 4.45 -0.86
CA CYS A 100 13.30 4.12 -2.15
C CYS A 100 14.64 3.40 -1.95
N ARG A 101 14.75 2.18 -2.48
CA ARG A 101 15.93 1.32 -2.38
C ARG A 101 16.76 1.40 -3.66
N SER A 102 16.12 1.61 -4.81
CA SER A 102 16.81 1.74 -6.09
C SER A 102 17.52 3.10 -6.18
N PRO A 103 18.79 3.15 -6.61
CA PRO A 103 19.49 4.43 -6.83
C PRO A 103 18.87 5.27 -7.96
N HIS A 104 18.05 4.65 -8.81
CA HIS A 104 17.34 5.27 -9.93
C HIS A 104 15.82 5.21 -9.75
N GLY A 105 15.34 4.86 -8.56
CA GLY A 105 13.93 4.73 -8.24
C GLY A 105 13.24 6.05 -7.96
N LEU A 106 11.91 6.02 -7.93
CA LEU A 106 11.07 7.15 -7.56
C LEU A 106 11.25 7.49 -6.09
N ARG A 107 11.50 8.76 -5.78
CA ARG A 107 11.60 9.24 -4.40
C ARG A 107 10.29 9.05 -3.66
N GLN A 108 9.18 9.45 -4.27
CA GLN A 108 7.84 9.28 -3.75
C GLN A 108 7.21 8.05 -4.41
N GLN A 109 6.82 7.06 -3.60
CA GLN A 109 6.30 5.79 -4.10
C GLN A 109 4.77 5.64 -3.90
N GLY A 110 4.07 6.71 -3.54
CA GLY A 110 2.61 6.77 -3.59
C GLY A 110 2.10 7.23 -4.96
N TRP A 111 0.78 7.25 -5.14
CA TRP A 111 0.14 7.71 -6.39
C TRP A 111 0.52 9.12 -6.85
N LYS A 112 1.03 9.97 -5.94
CA LYS A 112 1.67 11.26 -6.25
C LYS A 112 3.18 11.08 -6.29
N ASP A 113 3.66 10.45 -7.34
CA ASP A 113 5.07 10.04 -7.52
C ASP A 113 6.02 11.17 -7.96
N SER A 114 5.57 12.43 -7.92
CA SER A 114 6.42 13.61 -8.13
C SER A 114 7.36 13.85 -6.95
N ASP A 115 8.62 14.20 -7.19
CA ASP A 115 9.66 14.28 -6.17
C ASP A 115 9.34 15.22 -4.98
N ASP A 116 8.54 16.26 -5.22
CA ASP A 116 8.18 17.32 -4.27
C ASP A 116 6.77 17.18 -3.68
N SER A 117 6.09 16.04 -3.89
CA SER A 117 4.68 15.89 -3.53
C SER A 117 4.40 15.81 -2.03
N ILE A 118 5.38 15.41 -1.22
CA ILE A 118 5.26 15.25 0.24
C ILE A 118 6.23 16.18 0.98
N PHE A 119 5.66 17.12 1.73
CA PHE A 119 6.36 18.17 2.45
C PHE A 119 5.60 18.57 3.73
N HIS A 120 6.31 19.22 4.64
CA HIS A 120 5.75 19.83 5.86
C HIS A 120 5.17 21.21 5.58
N GLN A 121 4.38 21.74 6.51
CA GLN A 121 3.72 23.03 6.36
C GLN A 121 4.68 24.22 6.10
N ASP A 122 5.94 24.10 6.50
CA ASP A 122 7.01 25.10 6.26
C ASP A 122 7.69 24.95 4.88
N GLY A 123 7.26 23.99 4.07
CA GLY A 123 7.80 23.70 2.74
C GLY A 123 9.00 22.75 2.73
N GLN A 124 9.49 22.30 3.90
CA GLN A 124 10.56 21.30 3.93
C GLN A 124 10.03 19.96 3.42
N LEU A 125 10.77 19.31 2.53
CA LEU A 125 10.42 17.99 2.03
C LEU A 125 10.46 16.97 3.17
N ALA A 126 9.48 16.06 3.21
CA ALA A 126 9.50 14.96 4.16
C ALA A 126 10.65 13.99 3.83
N GLU A 127 11.27 13.43 4.86
CA GLU A 127 12.33 12.43 4.73
C GLU A 127 11.79 11.01 4.95
N ALA A 128 12.33 10.05 4.21
CA ALA A 128 11.93 8.64 4.27
C ALA A 128 12.56 7.86 5.43
N PRO A 129 11.93 6.78 5.94
CA PRO A 129 10.66 6.20 5.48
C PRO A 129 9.43 7.10 5.65
N ILE A 130 8.46 7.04 4.72
CA ILE A 130 7.25 7.88 4.75
C ILE A 130 6.01 6.98 4.79
N ALA A 131 5.12 7.25 5.74
CA ALA A 131 3.80 6.64 5.84
C ALA A 131 2.73 7.58 5.25
N LEU A 132 2.09 7.21 4.13
CA LEU A 132 1.04 8.03 3.50
C LEU A 132 -0.34 7.72 4.07
N CYS A 133 -1.17 8.75 4.25
CA CYS A 133 -2.49 8.58 4.86
C CYS A 133 -3.44 7.71 4.01
N GLU A 134 -3.44 7.88 2.69
CA GLU A 134 -4.28 7.11 1.79
C GLU A 134 -3.88 5.63 1.75
N VAL A 135 -2.57 5.35 1.89
CA VAL A 135 -2.03 3.99 1.87
C VAL A 135 -2.51 3.23 3.09
N GLN A 136 -2.55 3.87 4.26
CA GLN A 136 -3.11 3.23 5.46
C GLN A 136 -4.59 2.88 5.25
N GLY A 137 -5.34 3.76 4.58
CA GLY A 137 -6.70 3.48 4.14
C GLY A 137 -6.80 2.27 3.21
N TYR A 138 -5.90 2.15 2.22
CA TYR A 138 -5.88 0.99 1.33
C TYR A 138 -5.52 -0.30 2.07
N VAL A 139 -4.59 -0.26 3.03
CA VAL A 139 -4.23 -1.41 3.86
C VAL A 139 -5.40 -1.85 4.74
N TYR A 140 -6.12 -0.89 5.33
CA TYR A 140 -7.35 -1.17 6.07
C TYR A 140 -8.39 -1.90 5.20
N ASP A 141 -8.72 -1.35 4.02
CA ASP A 141 -9.70 -1.97 3.12
C ASP A 141 -9.21 -3.33 2.60
N ALA A 142 -7.91 -3.45 2.29
CA ALA A 142 -7.29 -4.70 1.90
C ALA A 142 -7.46 -5.78 2.99
N LYS A 143 -7.18 -5.47 4.26
CA LYS A 143 -7.34 -6.41 5.38
C LYS A 143 -8.81 -6.85 5.54
N ARG A 144 -9.77 -5.92 5.47
CA ARG A 144 -11.21 -6.24 5.55
C ARG A 144 -11.66 -7.15 4.41
N ARG A 145 -11.28 -6.83 3.17
CA ARG A 145 -11.64 -7.63 1.99
C ARG A 145 -10.95 -8.99 1.99
N ALA A 146 -9.68 -9.04 2.34
CA ALA A 146 -8.93 -10.29 2.47
C ALA A 146 -9.56 -11.20 3.53
N ALA A 147 -10.04 -10.66 4.65
CA ALA A 147 -10.76 -11.44 5.66
C ALA A 147 -12.05 -12.08 5.10
N GLY A 148 -12.86 -11.30 4.37
CA GLY A 148 -14.05 -11.84 3.68
C GLY A 148 -13.70 -12.97 2.70
N LEU A 149 -12.64 -12.80 1.92
CA LEU A 149 -12.14 -13.82 1.00
C LEU A 149 -11.55 -15.05 1.74
N ALA A 150 -10.91 -14.85 2.89
CA ALA A 150 -10.40 -15.96 3.70
C ALA A 150 -11.55 -16.86 4.16
N ARG A 151 -12.65 -16.29 4.66
CA ARG A 151 -13.86 -17.06 5.02
C ARG A 151 -14.42 -17.84 3.84
N LEU A 152 -14.45 -17.23 2.64
CA LEU A 152 -14.89 -17.91 1.42
C LEU A 152 -14.05 -19.17 1.10
N PHE A 153 -12.77 -19.17 1.48
CA PHE A 153 -11.87 -20.29 1.29
C PHE A 153 -11.65 -21.13 2.56
N GLY A 154 -12.46 -20.94 3.60
CA GLY A 154 -12.45 -21.72 4.84
C GLY A 154 -11.35 -21.36 5.84
N GLY A 155 -10.74 -20.17 5.71
CA GLY A 155 -9.70 -19.67 6.61
C GLY A 155 -10.25 -18.72 7.67
N GLU A 156 -11.05 -19.22 8.60
CA GLU A 156 -11.68 -18.39 9.66
C GLU A 156 -10.65 -17.70 10.55
N GLU A 157 -9.63 -18.42 11.01
CA GLU A 157 -8.56 -17.87 11.87
C GLU A 157 -7.83 -16.68 11.20
N LYS A 158 -7.52 -16.79 9.91
CA LYS A 158 -6.91 -15.69 9.14
C LYS A 158 -7.86 -14.51 8.98
N ALA A 159 -9.15 -14.78 8.81
CA ALA A 159 -10.15 -13.73 8.68
C ALA A 159 -10.26 -12.91 9.97
N GLU A 160 -10.37 -13.58 11.12
CA GLU A 160 -10.42 -12.93 12.43
C GLU A 160 -9.15 -12.12 12.71
N GLU A 161 -7.98 -12.68 12.39
CA GLU A 161 -6.70 -11.99 12.58
C GLU A 161 -6.59 -10.72 11.72
N TRP A 162 -6.92 -10.79 10.43
CA TRP A 162 -6.86 -9.62 9.56
C TRP A 162 -7.91 -8.56 9.92
N GLU A 163 -9.08 -8.95 10.42
CA GLU A 163 -10.08 -8.01 10.95
C GLU A 163 -9.56 -7.28 12.18
N ARG A 164 -9.00 -8.02 13.14
CA ARG A 164 -8.38 -7.45 14.34
C ARG A 164 -7.29 -6.44 13.97
N GLN A 165 -6.40 -6.81 13.05
CA GLN A 165 -5.34 -5.91 12.56
C GLN A 165 -5.91 -4.68 11.86
N ALA A 166 -7.01 -4.79 11.11
CA ALA A 166 -7.67 -3.65 10.49
C ALA A 166 -8.29 -2.70 11.54
N ASP A 167 -8.91 -3.24 12.58
CA ASP A 167 -9.45 -2.47 13.70
C ASP A 167 -8.34 -1.72 14.47
N GLU A 168 -7.23 -2.38 14.74
CA GLU A 168 -6.06 -1.77 15.38
C GLU A 168 -5.44 -0.67 14.51
N LEU A 169 -5.28 -0.93 13.21
CA LEU A 169 -4.77 0.07 12.26
C LEU A 169 -5.67 1.30 12.24
N LYS A 170 -6.99 1.13 12.19
CA LYS A 170 -7.95 2.25 12.21
C LYS A 170 -7.76 3.12 13.45
N ALA A 171 -7.66 2.50 14.64
CA ALA A 171 -7.47 3.24 15.89
C ALA A 171 -6.11 3.97 15.95
N ARG A 172 -5.03 3.33 15.48
CA ARG A 172 -3.69 3.95 15.43
C ARG A 172 -3.63 5.09 14.42
N PHE A 173 -4.21 4.88 13.24
CA PHE A 173 -4.27 5.86 12.16
C PHE A 173 -4.91 7.15 12.64
N ASP A 174 -6.10 7.06 13.24
CA ASP A 174 -6.82 8.23 13.71
C ASP A 174 -5.99 9.04 14.72
N LYS A 175 -5.39 8.35 15.70
CA LYS A 175 -4.53 8.98 16.71
C LYS A 175 -3.27 9.65 16.13
N ALA A 176 -2.64 9.04 15.12
CA ALA A 176 -1.35 9.50 14.61
C ALA A 176 -1.47 10.54 13.50
N PHE A 177 -2.48 10.42 12.64
CA PHE A 177 -2.63 11.26 11.45
C PHE A 177 -3.58 12.43 11.67
N TRP A 178 -4.52 12.38 12.62
CA TRP A 178 -5.46 13.48 12.84
C TRP A 178 -4.74 14.76 13.31
N CYS A 179 -5.03 15.88 12.64
CA CYS A 179 -4.43 17.16 12.95
C CYS A 179 -5.52 18.22 13.17
N GLU A 180 -5.76 18.54 14.45
CA GLU A 180 -6.76 19.52 14.89
C GLU A 180 -6.61 20.90 14.23
N ASP A 181 -5.37 21.36 14.06
CA ASP A 181 -5.04 22.67 13.51
C ASP A 181 -5.40 22.82 12.02
N ILE A 182 -5.33 21.74 11.25
CA ILE A 182 -5.76 21.72 9.85
C ILE A 182 -7.17 21.11 9.66
N GLY A 183 -7.77 20.55 10.71
CA GLY A 183 -9.13 19.99 10.72
C GLY A 183 -9.30 18.79 9.79
N THR A 184 -8.23 18.02 9.58
CA THR A 184 -8.22 16.83 8.72
C THR A 184 -6.98 15.98 9.02
N TYR A 185 -6.82 14.86 8.32
CA TYR A 185 -5.64 14.00 8.43
C TYR A 185 -4.42 14.64 7.74
N ALA A 186 -3.24 14.53 8.37
CA ALA A 186 -1.97 14.81 7.73
C ALA A 186 -1.80 13.97 6.46
N ILE A 187 -1.16 14.53 5.43
CA ILE A 187 -0.95 13.79 4.18
C ILE A 187 -0.03 12.57 4.39
N ALA A 188 0.91 12.69 5.32
CA ALA A 188 1.90 11.66 5.62
C ALA A 188 2.47 11.80 7.05
N LEU A 189 3.21 10.79 7.50
CA LEU A 189 4.20 10.88 8.57
C LEU A 189 5.59 10.70 7.94
N ASP A 190 6.57 11.50 8.37
CA ASP A 190 7.97 11.36 7.95
C ASP A 190 8.72 10.30 8.79
N LYS A 191 10.03 10.13 8.53
CA LYS A 191 10.91 9.19 9.24
C LYS A 191 10.89 9.32 10.77
N ASP A 192 10.61 10.52 11.29
CA ASP A 192 10.58 10.83 12.72
C ASP A 192 9.13 10.76 13.25
N LYS A 193 8.22 10.19 12.45
CA LYS A 193 6.77 10.12 12.66
C LYS A 193 6.13 11.49 12.88
N ARG A 194 6.74 12.54 12.33
CA ARG A 194 6.18 13.89 12.40
C ARG A 194 5.11 14.04 11.33
N PRO A 195 3.90 14.50 11.70
CA PRO A 195 2.84 14.71 10.72
C PRO A 195 3.20 15.79 9.69
N CYS A 196 3.08 15.46 8.40
CA CYS A 196 3.09 16.40 7.30
C CYS A 196 1.72 17.09 7.23
N ARG A 197 1.56 18.20 7.98
CA ARG A 197 0.30 18.92 8.16
C ARG A 197 -0.07 19.78 6.93
N VAL A 198 -0.38 19.12 5.83
CA VAL A 198 -0.76 19.77 4.56
C VAL A 198 -2.14 19.28 4.12
N ARG A 199 -3.07 20.21 3.91
CA ARG A 199 -4.39 19.89 3.35
C ARG A 199 -4.24 19.47 1.89
N SER A 200 -4.75 18.29 1.57
CA SER A 200 -4.72 17.74 0.20
C SER A 200 -5.93 16.84 -0.05
N SER A 201 -6.07 16.38 -1.29
CA SER A 201 -7.11 15.41 -1.67
C SER A 201 -6.94 14.02 -1.04
N ASN A 202 -5.76 13.70 -0.47
CA ASN A 202 -5.46 12.35 0.04
C ASN A 202 -6.39 11.93 1.19
N ALA A 203 -6.81 12.88 2.04
CA ALA A 203 -7.80 12.62 3.09
C ALA A 203 -9.15 12.12 2.52
N GLY A 204 -9.49 12.42 1.26
CA GLY A 204 -10.66 11.85 0.60
C GLY A 204 -10.58 10.32 0.45
N HIS A 205 -9.37 9.76 0.35
CA HIS A 205 -9.15 8.32 0.22
C HIS A 205 -9.32 7.60 1.56
N THR A 206 -9.10 8.30 2.68
CA THR A 206 -9.36 7.76 4.03
C THR A 206 -10.86 7.65 4.31
N LEU A 207 -11.66 8.56 3.73
CA LEU A 207 -13.12 8.45 3.70
C LEU A 207 -13.58 7.29 2.80
N PHE A 208 -13.03 7.20 1.57
CA PHE A 208 -13.37 6.13 0.62
C PHE A 208 -13.12 4.72 1.19
N SER A 209 -11.99 4.53 1.87
CA SER A 209 -11.63 3.24 2.47
C SER A 209 -12.36 2.93 3.77
N GLY A 210 -12.98 3.94 4.41
CA GLY A 210 -13.64 3.79 5.70
C GLY A 210 -12.70 3.74 6.91
N ILE A 211 -11.40 4.01 6.73
CA ILE A 211 -10.44 4.08 7.84
C ILE A 211 -10.67 5.34 8.71
N ALA A 212 -11.15 6.44 8.10
CA ALA A 212 -11.46 7.66 8.85
C ALA A 212 -12.47 7.38 9.99
N ALA A 213 -12.28 8.07 11.12
CA ALA A 213 -13.26 8.11 12.18
C ALA A 213 -14.52 8.85 11.70
N THR A 214 -15.68 8.48 12.26
CA THR A 214 -16.99 9.05 11.90
C THR A 214 -17.45 10.15 12.86
N GLU A 215 -16.59 10.59 13.77
CA GLU A 215 -16.90 11.56 14.84
C GLU A 215 -16.61 13.00 14.44
#